data_AF-A0A9D6QML6-F1
#
_entry.id   AF-A0A9D6QML6-F1
#
_cell.length_a   1.000
_cell.length_b   1.000
_cell.length_c   1.000
_cell.angle_alpha   90.00
_cell.angle_beta   90.00
_cell.angle_gamma   90.00
#
_symmetry.space_group_name_H-M   'P 1'
#
loop_
_entity.id
_entity.type
_entity.pdbx_description
1 polymer ?
#
loop_
_entity_poly.entity_id
_entity_poly.type
_entity_poly.pdbx_seq_one_letter_code
_entity_poly.pdbx_strand_id
1 'polypeptide(L)'
;MAEVHPVLHQPWIAGDKSPAQVTDEICSTMERHPSAAWWIAFLVSFAVMVVGFAAIGYQLKTGIGTWGLNTTVGWAFDITNFVFWIGIGHAGTLISAILFLFRQRWRTSVNRSAEAMTIFAVMCAGIFPLIHMGRPWLAMWMFPYPNFRG
;
A
#
# COMPACT_ATOMS: atom_id res chain seq x y z
N MET A 1 -3.03 44.90 -16.81
CA MET A 1 -4.15 44.74 -15.86
C MET A 1 -3.64 43.89 -14.72
N ALA A 2 -3.47 44.47 -13.53
CA ALA A 2 -2.93 43.76 -12.37
C ALA A 2 -3.96 42.71 -11.93
N GLU A 3 -3.57 41.44 -11.91
CA GLU A 3 -4.37 40.41 -11.24
C GLU A 3 -4.35 40.72 -9.73
N VAL A 4 -5.48 41.15 -9.21
CA VAL A 4 -5.73 41.24 -7.78
C VAL A 4 -5.83 39.79 -7.28
N HIS A 5 -4.72 39.21 -6.84
CA HIS A 5 -4.73 37.93 -6.16
C HIS A 5 -5.43 38.10 -4.81
N PRO A 6 -6.58 37.43 -4.56
CA PRO A 6 -7.20 37.47 -3.24
C PRO A 6 -6.24 36.80 -2.24
N VAL A 7 -6.11 37.41 -1.07
CA VAL A 7 -5.15 37.15 0.03
C VAL A 7 -5.28 35.74 0.68
N LEU A 8 -5.93 34.77 0.02
CA LEU A 8 -6.32 33.48 0.62
C LEU A 8 -5.50 32.26 0.17
N HIS A 9 -4.62 32.38 -0.83
CA HIS A 9 -3.79 31.25 -1.26
C HIS A 9 -2.33 31.44 -0.84
N GLN A 10 -1.96 30.80 0.27
CA GLN A 10 -0.55 30.65 0.60
C GLN A 10 0.16 29.80 -0.46
N PRO A 11 1.43 30.12 -0.81
CA PRO A 11 2.19 29.32 -1.75
C PRO A 11 2.36 27.90 -1.20
N TRP A 12 2.15 26.90 -2.07
CA TRP A 12 2.30 25.48 -1.70
C TRP A 12 3.74 25.08 -1.37
N ILE A 13 4.71 25.82 -1.91
CA ILE A 13 6.14 25.64 -1.70
C ILE A 13 6.64 26.91 -1.01
N ALA A 14 7.20 26.75 0.19
CA ALA A 14 7.79 27.86 0.93
C ALA A 14 9.22 28.13 0.45
N GLY A 15 9.56 29.42 0.35
CA GLY A 15 10.82 29.89 -0.22
C GLY A 15 10.83 29.77 -1.74
N ASP A 16 11.27 30.81 -2.44
CA ASP A 16 11.33 30.87 -3.91
C ASP A 16 12.39 29.91 -4.48
N LYS A 17 12.14 28.61 -4.36
CA LYS A 17 13.06 27.53 -4.75
C LYS A 17 13.07 27.37 -6.26
N SER A 18 14.28 27.30 -6.83
CA SER A 18 14.50 26.93 -8.23
C SER A 18 14.29 25.42 -8.44
N PRO A 19 13.96 24.95 -9.66
CA PRO A 19 13.83 23.53 -9.95
C PRO A 19 15.09 22.71 -9.63
N ALA A 20 16.28 23.28 -9.84
CA ALA A 20 17.54 22.63 -9.52
C ALA A 20 17.70 22.37 -8.00
N GLN A 21 17.28 23.32 -7.16
CA GLN A 21 17.30 23.15 -5.70
C GLN A 21 16.31 22.06 -5.25
N VAL A 22 15.12 21.99 -5.86
CA VAL A 22 14.15 20.93 -5.57
C VAL A 22 14.71 19.55 -5.94
N THR A 23 15.36 19.44 -7.10
CA THR A 23 16.02 18.18 -7.51
C THR A 23 17.10 17.78 -6.53
N ASP A 24 18.00 18.71 -6.18
CA ASP A 24 19.10 18.46 -5.24
C ASP A 24 18.57 18.01 -3.87
N GLU A 25 17.56 18.68 -3.32
CA GLU A 25 16.95 18.31 -2.04
C GLU A 25 16.34 16.90 -2.06
N ILE A 26 15.59 16.55 -3.11
CA ILE A 26 14.97 15.22 -3.25
C ILE A 26 16.04 14.14 -3.43
N CYS A 27 17.01 14.37 -4.33
CA CYS A 27 18.07 13.42 -4.63
C CYS A 27 19.02 13.22 -3.45
N SER A 28 19.27 14.25 -2.65
CA SER A 28 20.14 14.17 -1.47
C SER A 28 19.68 13.10 -0.47
N THR A 29 18.38 12.77 -0.44
CA THR A 29 17.85 11.71 0.42
C THR A 29 18.33 10.32 -0.02
N MET A 30 18.56 10.11 -1.32
CA MET A 30 19.07 8.86 -1.88
C MET A 30 20.60 8.77 -1.81
N GLU A 31 21.29 9.91 -1.84
CA GLU A 31 22.75 9.99 -1.80
C GLU A 31 23.33 9.84 -0.38
N ARG A 32 22.53 10.16 0.65
CA ARG A 32 22.93 9.99 2.06
C ARG A 32 22.87 8.53 2.48
N HIS A 33 23.82 8.13 3.33
CA HIS A 33 23.75 6.83 3.99
C HIS A 33 22.50 6.75 4.89
N PRO A 34 21.81 5.59 4.93
CA PRO A 34 20.64 5.42 5.79
C PRO A 34 21.01 5.63 7.26
N SER A 35 20.15 6.38 7.97
CA SER A 35 20.36 6.65 9.39
C SER A 35 20.14 5.40 10.25
N ALA A 36 20.63 5.41 11.49
CA ALA A 36 20.36 4.33 12.44
C ALA A 36 18.85 4.11 12.66
N ALA A 37 18.06 5.19 12.69
CA ALA A 37 16.61 5.12 12.81
C ALA A 37 15.95 4.39 11.61
N TRP A 38 16.44 4.65 10.40
CA TRP A 38 15.98 3.92 9.21
C TRP A 38 16.27 2.43 9.30
N TRP A 39 17.48 2.06 9.73
CA TRP A 39 17.86 0.66 9.92
C TRP A 39 17.05 -0.03 11.01
N ILE A 40 16.80 0.64 12.13
CA ILE A 40 15.95 0.09 13.21
C ILE A 40 14.53 -0.16 12.68
N ALA A 41 13.92 0.82 12.01
CA ALA A 41 12.58 0.68 11.44
C ALA A 41 12.52 -0.46 10.41
N PHE A 42 13.53 -0.58 9.55
CA PHE A 42 13.65 -1.65 8.57
C PHE A 42 13.75 -3.02 9.26
N LEU A 43 14.66 -3.18 10.23
CA LEU A 43 14.87 -4.46 10.91
C LEU A 43 13.64 -4.91 11.70
N VAL A 44 12.95 -4.00 12.38
CA VAL A 44 11.69 -4.30 13.08
C VAL A 44 10.61 -4.73 12.08
N SER A 45 10.43 -3.98 11.00
CA SER A 45 9.44 -4.31 9.96
C SER A 45 9.74 -5.66 9.31
N PHE A 46 11.01 -5.93 9.01
CA PHE A 46 11.48 -7.20 8.45
C PHE A 46 11.28 -8.37 9.41
N ALA A 47 11.58 -8.20 10.70
CA ALA A 47 11.36 -9.24 11.71
C ALA A 47 9.88 -9.62 11.83
N VAL A 48 8.97 -8.63 11.88
CA VAL A 48 7.52 -8.88 11.91
C VAL A 48 7.05 -9.56 10.62
N MET A 49 7.60 -9.17 9.46
CA MET A 49 7.30 -9.82 8.18
C MET A 49 7.71 -11.30 8.18
N VAL A 50 8.90 -11.64 8.72
CA VAL A 50 9.35 -13.03 8.85
C VAL A 50 8.41 -13.85 9.74
N VAL A 51 7.95 -13.29 10.86
CA VAL A 51 6.95 -13.93 11.73
C VAL A 51 5.64 -14.17 10.95
N GLY A 52 5.19 -13.19 10.16
CA GLY A 52 4.01 -13.32 9.30
C GLY A 52 4.13 -14.46 8.28
N PHE A 53 5.27 -14.57 7.57
CA PHE A 53 5.50 -15.67 6.65
C PHE A 53 5.61 -17.03 7.34
N ALA A 54 6.22 -17.09 8.53
CA ALA A 54 6.26 -18.31 9.33
C ALA A 54 4.85 -18.76 9.76
N ALA A 55 3.99 -17.82 10.17
CA ALA A 55 2.60 -18.10 10.52
C ALA A 55 1.79 -18.60 9.31
N ILE A 56 1.99 -18.01 8.13
CA ILE A 56 1.37 -18.51 6.88
C ILE A 56 1.87 -19.92 6.56
N GLY A 57 3.17 -20.18 6.67
CA GLY A 57 3.73 -21.53 6.43
C GLY A 57 3.18 -22.59 7.38
N TYR A 58 3.03 -22.24 8.67
CA TYR A 58 2.40 -23.10 9.67
C TYR A 58 0.95 -23.42 9.28
N GLN A 59 0.16 -22.38 9.03
CA GLN A 59 -1.24 -22.45 8.58
C GLN A 59 -1.41 -23.34 7.33
N LEU A 60 -0.56 -23.19 6.31
CA LEU A 60 -0.64 -23.99 5.09
C LEU A 60 -0.39 -25.49 5.36
N LYS A 61 0.41 -25.81 6.38
CA LYS A 61 0.70 -27.19 6.78
C LYS A 61 -0.39 -27.79 7.67
N THR A 62 -0.97 -27.00 8.57
CA THR A 62 -1.94 -27.47 9.58
C THR A 62 -3.40 -27.28 9.18
N GLY A 63 -3.68 -26.40 8.23
CA GLY A 63 -5.02 -26.07 7.73
C GLY A 63 -5.67 -24.87 8.43
N ILE A 64 -6.77 -24.39 7.84
CA ILE A 64 -7.47 -23.12 8.17
C ILE A 64 -7.98 -22.99 9.61
N GLY A 65 -8.11 -24.11 10.32
CA GLY A 65 -8.62 -24.15 11.69
C GLY A 65 -7.78 -23.36 12.69
N THR A 66 -6.51 -23.02 12.40
CA THR A 66 -5.67 -22.27 13.34
C THR A 66 -6.08 -20.80 13.49
N TRP A 67 -6.98 -20.29 12.62
CA TRP A 67 -7.49 -18.92 12.69
C TRP A 67 -8.52 -18.71 13.81
N GLY A 68 -9.02 -19.77 14.44
CA GLY A 68 -10.08 -19.67 15.46
C GLY A 68 -11.46 -19.40 14.87
N LEU A 69 -11.66 -19.72 13.59
CA LEU A 69 -12.96 -19.64 12.91
C LEU A 69 -13.86 -20.79 13.36
N ASN A 70 -15.17 -20.63 13.18
CA ASN A 70 -16.16 -21.67 13.44
C ASN A 70 -17.18 -21.73 12.29
N THR A 71 -18.15 -22.64 12.40
CA THR A 71 -19.15 -22.85 11.33
C THR A 71 -20.20 -21.74 11.27
N THR A 72 -20.35 -20.93 12.32
CA THR A 72 -21.23 -19.75 12.35
C THR A 72 -20.51 -18.50 11.84
N VAL A 73 -19.25 -18.31 12.22
CA VAL A 73 -18.38 -17.20 11.83
C VAL A 73 -17.20 -17.77 11.06
N GLY A 74 -17.44 -17.98 9.76
CA GLY A 74 -16.45 -18.51 8.83
C GLY A 74 -15.45 -17.47 8.34
N TRP A 75 -15.72 -16.17 8.54
CA TRP A 75 -14.87 -15.04 8.16
C TRP A 75 -14.73 -14.08 9.33
N ALA A 76 -13.49 -13.65 9.59
CA ALA A 76 -13.16 -12.70 10.65
C ALA A 76 -11.93 -11.90 10.21
N PHE A 77 -10.79 -12.05 10.90
CA PHE A 77 -9.57 -11.31 10.61
C PHE A 77 -9.02 -11.52 9.19
N ASP A 78 -9.35 -12.63 8.52
CA ASP A 78 -8.93 -12.89 7.14
C ASP A 78 -9.48 -11.83 6.20
N ILE A 79 -10.81 -11.70 6.18
CA ILE A 79 -11.49 -10.76 5.30
C ILE A 79 -11.46 -9.34 5.88
N THR A 80 -11.53 -9.17 7.20
CA THR A 80 -11.39 -7.84 7.80
C THR A 80 -10.05 -7.20 7.40
N ASN A 81 -8.94 -7.94 7.47
CA ASN A 81 -7.65 -7.41 7.05
C ASN A 81 -7.56 -7.22 5.53
N PHE A 82 -8.11 -8.13 4.72
CA PHE A 82 -8.21 -7.95 3.27
C PHE A 82 -8.87 -6.61 2.91
N VAL A 83 -10.07 -6.35 3.45
CA VAL A 83 -10.83 -5.11 3.18
C VAL A 83 -10.11 -3.89 3.76
N PHE A 84 -9.49 -4.01 4.94
CA PHE A 84 -8.69 -2.94 5.54
C PHE A 84 -7.55 -2.50 4.62
N TRP A 85 -6.76 -3.44 4.10
CA TRP A 85 -5.65 -3.15 3.20
C TRP A 85 -6.11 -2.58 1.85
N ILE A 86 -7.20 -3.11 1.27
CA ILE A 86 -7.81 -2.52 0.07
C ILE A 86 -8.26 -1.07 0.34
N GLY A 87 -8.88 -0.82 1.51
CA GLY A 87 -9.29 0.51 1.94
C GLY A 87 -8.14 1.51 1.98
N ILE A 88 -6.97 1.12 2.52
CA ILE A 88 -5.75 1.94 2.49
C ILE A 88 -5.33 2.23 1.04
N GLY A 89 -5.39 1.23 0.17
CA GLY A 89 -5.03 1.38 -1.25
C GLY A 89 -5.86 2.44 -1.99
N HIS A 90 -7.16 2.56 -1.67
CA HIS A 90 -8.06 3.53 -2.29
C HIS A 90 -7.71 4.99 -1.98
N ALA A 91 -7.15 5.27 -0.79
CA ALA A 91 -6.73 6.63 -0.47
C ALA A 91 -5.64 7.13 -1.43
N GLY A 92 -4.70 6.27 -1.81
CA GLY A 92 -3.63 6.64 -2.74
C GLY A 92 -4.11 6.84 -4.18
N THR A 93 -5.04 6.01 -4.67
CA THR A 93 -5.61 6.19 -6.02
C THR A 93 -6.51 7.42 -6.13
N LEU A 94 -7.18 7.80 -5.03
CA LEU A 94 -7.90 9.07 -4.95
C LEU A 94 -6.94 10.26 -5.10
N ILE A 95 -5.82 10.24 -4.37
CA ILE A 95 -4.82 11.32 -4.45
C ILE A 95 -4.19 11.41 -5.84
N SER A 96 -3.94 10.29 -6.51
CA SER A 96 -3.26 10.29 -7.81
C SER A 96 -4.19 10.57 -9.00
N ALA A 97 -5.36 9.96 -9.04
CA ALA A 97 -6.29 10.08 -10.17
C ALA A 97 -7.36 11.16 -9.94
N ILE A 98 -8.08 11.10 -8.81
CA ILE A 98 -9.24 11.98 -8.59
C ILE A 98 -8.81 13.43 -8.39
N LEU A 99 -7.79 13.69 -7.58
CA LEU A 99 -7.28 15.06 -7.42
C LEU A 99 -6.69 15.63 -8.71
N PHE A 100 -6.16 14.78 -9.58
CA PHE A 100 -5.73 15.20 -10.91
C PHE A 100 -6.91 15.66 -11.78
N LEU A 101 -8.01 14.91 -11.80
CA LEU A 101 -9.23 15.30 -12.53
C LEU A 101 -9.80 16.63 -12.04
N PHE A 102 -9.79 16.86 -10.72
CA PHE A 102 -10.19 18.13 -10.12
C PHE A 102 -9.13 19.25 -10.23
N ARG A 103 -8.05 19.02 -10.98
CA ARG A 103 -6.93 19.94 -11.21
C ARG A 103 -6.34 20.52 -9.90
N GLN A 104 -6.34 19.74 -8.83
CA GLN A 104 -5.77 20.13 -7.54
C GLN A 104 -4.24 20.06 -7.61
N ARG A 105 -3.58 21.22 -7.61
CA ARG A 105 -2.12 21.33 -7.81
C ARG A 105 -1.29 20.84 -6.63
N TRP A 106 -1.84 20.89 -5.41
CA TRP A 106 -1.14 20.49 -4.18
C TRP A 106 -0.78 19.00 -4.13
N ARG A 107 -1.47 18.15 -4.90
CA ARG A 107 -1.19 16.70 -4.97
C ARG A 107 0.26 16.38 -5.37
N THR A 108 0.92 17.29 -6.09
CA THR A 108 2.24 17.06 -6.72
C THR A 108 3.31 16.66 -5.71
N SER A 109 3.26 17.19 -4.48
CA SER A 109 4.24 16.90 -3.42
C SER A 109 4.04 15.53 -2.76
N VAL A 110 2.83 14.95 -2.85
CA VAL A 110 2.48 13.69 -2.16
C VAL A 110 2.22 12.52 -3.11
N ASN A 111 2.04 12.78 -4.41
CA ASN A 111 1.58 11.79 -5.38
C ASN A 111 2.41 10.50 -5.41
N ARG A 112 3.75 10.63 -5.44
CA ARG A 112 4.65 9.48 -5.52
C ARG A 112 4.59 8.59 -4.27
N SER A 113 4.49 9.20 -3.09
CA SER A 113 4.36 8.48 -1.82
C SER A 113 3.00 7.80 -1.71
N ALA A 114 1.94 8.47 -2.20
CA ALA A 114 0.59 7.91 -2.24
C ALA A 114 0.49 6.70 -3.20
N GLU A 115 1.11 6.77 -4.38
CA GLU A 115 1.19 5.64 -5.31
C GLU A 115 1.96 4.46 -4.71
N ALA A 116 3.12 4.71 -4.08
CA ALA A 116 3.88 3.68 -3.40
C ALA A 116 3.06 3.00 -2.28
N MET A 117 2.36 3.80 -1.47
CA MET A 117 1.45 3.30 -0.43
C MET A 117 0.38 2.38 -1.03
N THR A 118 -0.25 2.75 -2.14
CA THR A 118 -1.23 1.89 -2.82
C THR A 118 -0.62 0.57 -3.25
N ILE A 119 0.57 0.57 -3.86
CA ILE A 119 1.22 -0.66 -4.31
C ILE A 119 1.50 -1.59 -3.14
N PHE A 120 2.08 -1.09 -2.05
CA PHE A 120 2.34 -1.89 -0.85
C PHE A 120 1.05 -2.41 -0.21
N ALA A 121 0.01 -1.57 -0.11
CA ALA A 121 -1.27 -1.95 0.45
C ALA A 121 -1.94 -3.06 -0.37
N VAL A 122 -1.91 -2.97 -1.71
CA VAL A 122 -2.46 -4.00 -2.60
C VAL A 122 -1.66 -5.30 -2.53
N MET A 123 -0.33 -5.23 -2.41
CA MET A 123 0.49 -6.44 -2.20
C MET A 123 0.12 -7.15 -0.89
N CYS A 124 -0.06 -6.40 0.22
CA CYS A 124 -0.53 -6.97 1.48
C CYS A 124 -1.95 -7.53 1.37
N ALA A 125 -2.87 -6.80 0.71
CA ALA A 125 -4.24 -7.25 0.50
C ALA A 125 -4.31 -8.55 -0.30
N GLY A 126 -3.52 -8.67 -1.37
CA GLY A 126 -3.54 -9.81 -2.29
C GLY A 126 -3.16 -11.15 -1.63
N ILE A 127 -2.46 -11.11 -0.50
CA ILE A 127 -2.11 -12.32 0.26
C ILE A 127 -3.36 -12.95 0.87
N PHE A 128 -4.29 -12.17 1.43
CA PHE A 128 -5.42 -12.66 2.22
C PHE A 128 -6.38 -13.58 1.43
N PRO A 129 -6.83 -13.24 0.20
CA PRO A 129 -7.64 -14.14 -0.61
C PRO A 129 -6.96 -15.48 -0.89
N LEU A 130 -5.62 -15.52 -0.93
CA LEU A 130 -4.89 -16.77 -1.15
C LEU A 130 -4.78 -17.60 0.12
N ILE A 131 -4.41 -17.00 1.25
CA ILE A 131 -4.12 -17.74 2.50
C ILE A 131 -5.38 -18.11 3.28
N HIS A 132 -6.52 -17.46 3.02
CA HIS A 132 -7.78 -17.81 3.68
C HIS A 132 -8.49 -19.02 3.05
N MET A 133 -8.07 -19.43 1.84
CA MET A 133 -8.60 -20.64 1.21
C MET A 133 -8.15 -21.89 1.97
N GLY A 134 -9.04 -22.87 2.11
CA GLY A 134 -8.68 -24.18 2.66
C GLY A 134 -7.73 -24.99 1.77
N ARG A 135 -7.67 -24.70 0.46
CA ARG A 135 -6.78 -25.37 -0.51
C ARG A 135 -6.14 -24.37 -1.48
N PRO A 136 -5.15 -23.57 -1.04
CA PRO A 136 -4.62 -22.46 -1.83
C PRO A 136 -3.97 -22.88 -3.16
N TRP A 137 -3.45 -24.09 -3.26
CA TRP A 137 -2.88 -24.64 -4.51
C TRP A 137 -3.91 -24.80 -5.64
N LEU A 138 -5.21 -24.72 -5.34
CA LEU A 138 -6.28 -24.70 -6.34
C LEU A 138 -6.67 -23.29 -6.79
N ALA A 139 -5.98 -22.24 -6.31
CA ALA A 139 -6.27 -20.84 -6.65
C ALA A 139 -6.36 -20.60 -8.16
N MET A 140 -5.58 -21.35 -8.95
CA MET A 140 -5.58 -21.25 -10.41
C MET A 140 -6.97 -21.44 -11.03
N TRP A 141 -7.88 -22.18 -10.38
CA TRP A 141 -9.25 -22.42 -10.85
C TRP A 141 -10.15 -21.18 -10.79
N MET A 142 -9.70 -20.10 -10.16
CA MET A 142 -10.41 -18.82 -10.18
C MET A 142 -10.22 -18.06 -11.50
N PHE A 143 -9.16 -18.36 -12.26
CA PHE A 143 -8.86 -17.66 -13.49
C PHE A 143 -9.58 -18.29 -14.69
N PRO A 144 -10.03 -17.49 -15.66
CA PRO A 144 -10.64 -17.99 -16.89
C PRO A 144 -9.56 -18.51 -17.84
N TYR A 145 -9.04 -19.71 -17.58
CA TYR A 145 -8.09 -20.38 -18.48
C TYR A 145 -8.78 -21.56 -19.20
N PRO A 146 -8.42 -21.84 -20.47
CA PRO A 146 -8.96 -22.98 -21.21
C PRO A 146 -8.71 -24.28 -20.47
N ASN A 147 -9.77 -25.07 -20.25
CA ASN A 147 -9.69 -26.32 -19.52
C ASN A 147 -10.72 -27.33 -20.06
N PHE A 148 -10.58 -28.59 -19.67
CA PHE A 148 -11.46 -29.68 -20.13
C PHE A 148 -12.82 -29.73 -19.42
N ARG A 149 -13.18 -28.73 -18.61
CA ARG A 149 -14.38 -28.69 -17.76
C ARG A 149 -15.49 -27.76 -18.28
N GLY A 150 -15.26 -27.06 -19.40
CA GLY A 150 -16.24 -26.17 -20.04
C GLY A 150 -15.69 -24.77 -20.28
#